data_AF-A0A8J7WYE5-F1
#
_entry.id   AF-A0A8J7WYE5-F1
#
_cell.length_a   1.000
_cell.length_b   1.000
_cell.length_c   1.000
_cell.angle_alpha   90.00
_cell.angle_beta   90.00
_cell.angle_gamma   90.00
#
_symmetry.space_group_name_H-M   'P 1'
#
loop_
_entity.id
_entity.type
_entity.pdbx_description
1 polymer ?
#
loop_
_entity_poly.entity_id
_entity_poly.type
_entity_poly.pdbx_seq_one_letter_code
_entity_poly.pdbx_strand_id
1 'polypeptide(L)'
;MIEEVEKTIVSALRENDTHVQRLQRAKGLLAEFFPLTVESFTHLNDEHIEHIDQFIYRFTKLQDSMGTRLLPAIYAWLESDKRPKPFMDALNRLEQLGVIDDVNLWQFFRNLRNNLAHDYPESIDQTVETL
;
A
#
# COMPACT_ATOMS: atom_id res chain seq x y z
N MET A 1 1.92 3.03 -28.43
CA MET A 1 1.96 1.76 -27.66
C MET A 1 2.85 1.88 -26.43
N ILE A 2 4.16 2.12 -26.57
CA ILE A 2 5.01 2.50 -25.43
C ILE A 2 4.46 3.77 -24.75
N GLU A 3 4.03 4.73 -25.57
CA GLU A 3 3.41 5.98 -25.11
C GLU A 3 2.15 5.80 -24.25
N GLU A 4 1.36 4.73 -24.45
CA GLU A 4 0.18 4.47 -23.61
C GLU A 4 0.57 3.89 -22.26
N VAL A 5 1.51 2.94 -22.25
CA VAL A 5 2.05 2.36 -21.02
C VAL A 5 2.74 3.43 -20.18
N GLU A 6 3.50 4.32 -20.83
CA GLU A 6 4.13 5.47 -20.18
C GLU A 6 3.09 6.42 -19.55
N LYS A 7 2.00 6.74 -20.26
CA LYS A 7 0.87 7.50 -19.68
C LYS A 7 0.25 6.79 -18.47
N THR A 8 0.12 5.46 -18.51
CA THR A 8 -0.34 4.68 -17.36
C THR A 8 0.62 4.77 -16.18
N ILE A 9 1.93 4.62 -16.41
CA ILE A 9 2.95 4.76 -15.36
C ILE A 9 2.87 6.16 -14.73
N VAL A 10 2.89 7.21 -15.54
CA VAL A 10 2.87 8.61 -15.06
C VAL A 10 1.61 8.90 -14.25
N SER A 11 0.44 8.46 -14.72
CA SER A 11 -0.81 8.67 -13.98
C SER A 11 -0.88 7.86 -12.69
N ALA A 12 -0.41 6.61 -12.69
CA ALA A 12 -0.37 5.77 -11.49
C ALA A 12 0.63 6.31 -10.45
N LEU A 13 1.78 6.84 -10.87
CA LEU A 13 2.73 7.49 -9.97
C LEU A 13 2.09 8.71 -9.28
N ARG A 14 1.41 9.59 -10.02
CA ARG A 14 0.73 10.76 -9.43
C ARG A 14 -0.34 10.39 -8.40
N GLU A 15 -1.10 9.33 -8.68
CA GLU A 15 -2.08 8.78 -7.75
C GLU A 15 -1.40 8.23 -6.49
N ASN A 16 -0.34 7.44 -6.67
CA ASN A 16 0.42 6.85 -5.56
C ASN A 16 1.10 7.93 -4.70
N ASP A 17 1.69 8.95 -5.31
CA ASP A 17 2.28 10.10 -4.60
C ASP A 17 1.23 10.81 -3.74
N THR A 18 0.02 10.96 -4.27
CA THR A 18 -1.10 11.53 -3.50
C THR A 18 -1.43 10.66 -2.28
N HIS A 19 -1.47 9.33 -2.43
CA HIS A 19 -1.68 8.43 -1.30
C HIS A 19 -0.55 8.50 -0.28
N VAL A 20 0.71 8.51 -0.73
CA VAL A 20 1.89 8.63 0.13
C VAL A 20 1.87 9.94 0.93
N GLN A 21 1.56 11.07 0.30
CA GLN A 21 1.46 12.35 1.01
C GLN A 21 0.38 12.33 2.12
N ARG A 22 -0.77 11.73 1.84
CA ARG A 22 -1.86 11.61 2.83
C ARG A 22 -1.50 10.63 3.96
N LEU A 23 -0.82 9.52 3.64
CA LEU A 23 -0.28 8.59 4.62
C LEU A 23 0.73 9.26 5.55
N GLN A 24 1.68 10.00 4.99
CA GLN A 24 2.69 10.72 5.76
C GLN A 24 2.06 11.75 6.69
N ARG A 25 1.03 12.47 6.23
CA ARG A 25 0.27 13.40 7.08
C ARG A 25 -0.43 12.68 8.22
N ALA A 26 -1.20 11.62 7.93
CA ALA A 26 -1.91 10.86 8.97
C ALA A 26 -0.93 10.24 9.98
N LYS A 27 0.18 9.67 9.50
CA LYS A 27 1.28 9.19 10.36
C LYS A 27 1.82 10.28 11.28
N GLY A 28 2.02 11.50 10.78
CA GLY A 28 2.50 12.63 11.58
C GLY A 28 1.52 13.04 12.67
N LEU A 29 0.21 13.07 12.36
CA LEU A 29 -0.86 13.37 13.33
C LEU A 29 -1.01 12.28 14.39
N LEU A 30 -0.69 11.03 14.05
CA LEU A 30 -0.80 9.90 14.95
C LEU A 30 0.47 9.62 15.75
N ALA A 31 1.60 10.26 15.42
CA ALA A 31 2.93 9.86 15.88
C ALA A 31 3.06 9.79 17.42
N GLU A 32 2.35 10.64 18.16
CA GLU A 32 2.40 10.68 19.63
C GLU A 32 1.67 9.49 20.30
N PHE A 33 0.76 8.82 19.58
CA PHE A 33 -0.02 7.70 20.09
C PHE A 33 0.65 6.34 19.83
N PHE A 34 1.78 6.34 19.10
CA PHE A 34 2.51 5.12 18.74
C PHE A 34 3.77 4.90 19.60
N PRO A 35 4.08 3.65 20.01
CA PRO A 35 3.34 2.42 19.68
C PRO A 35 1.98 2.37 20.36
N LEU A 36 0.95 1.97 19.60
CA LEU A 36 -0.39 1.81 20.13
C LEU A 36 -0.40 0.66 21.15
N THR A 37 -1.13 0.85 22.23
CA THR A 37 -1.47 -0.19 23.19
C THR A 37 -2.99 -0.23 23.32
N VAL A 38 -3.54 -1.31 23.85
CA VAL A 38 -4.99 -1.39 24.14
C VAL A 38 -5.42 -0.23 25.05
N GLU A 39 -4.57 0.14 26.00
CA GLU A 39 -4.82 1.29 26.88
C GLU A 39 -4.80 2.60 26.09
N SER A 40 -3.76 2.90 25.29
CA SER A 40 -3.71 4.17 24.54
C SER A 40 -4.81 4.28 23.49
N PHE A 41 -5.21 3.15 22.88
CA PHE A 41 -6.28 3.10 21.89
C PHE A 41 -7.64 3.48 22.48
N THR A 42 -7.95 3.05 23.71
CA THR A 42 -9.22 3.38 24.39
C THR A 42 -9.34 4.85 24.78
N HIS A 43 -8.23 5.60 24.78
CA HIS A 43 -8.20 7.03 25.05
C HIS A 43 -8.21 7.90 23.78
N LEU A 44 -8.24 7.28 22.59
CA LEU A 44 -8.39 8.00 21.34
C LEU A 44 -9.79 8.62 21.24
N ASN A 45 -9.85 9.86 20.80
CA ASN A 45 -11.11 10.52 20.46
C ASN A 45 -11.50 10.20 19.01
N ASP A 46 -12.69 10.62 18.61
CA ASP A 46 -13.21 10.39 17.25
C ASP A 46 -12.27 10.94 16.17
N GLU A 47 -11.62 12.09 16.38
CA GLU A 47 -10.67 12.68 15.42
C GLU A 47 -9.43 11.78 15.21
N HIS A 48 -8.89 11.20 16.28
CA HIS A 48 -7.77 10.27 16.19
C HIS A 48 -8.17 8.98 15.48
N ILE A 49 -9.37 8.45 15.74
CA ILE A 49 -9.91 7.29 15.04
C ILE A 49 -10.04 7.60 13.54
N GLU A 50 -10.62 8.75 13.18
CA GLU A 50 -10.70 9.20 11.78
C GLU A 50 -9.32 9.29 11.10
N HIS A 51 -8.27 9.67 11.84
CA HIS A 51 -6.90 9.69 11.32
C HIS A 51 -6.34 8.29 11.07
N ILE A 52 -6.63 7.32 11.96
CA ILE A 52 -6.29 5.90 11.76
C ILE A 52 -7.01 5.36 10.52
N ASP A 53 -8.31 5.60 10.41
CA ASP A 53 -9.13 5.18 9.27
C ASP A 53 -8.58 5.77 7.96
N GLN A 54 -8.20 7.05 7.99
CA GLN A 54 -7.59 7.71 6.85
C GLN A 54 -6.23 7.08 6.50
N PHE A 55 -5.42 6.70 7.49
CA PHE A 55 -4.15 6.00 7.28
C PHE A 55 -4.38 4.64 6.61
N ILE A 56 -5.22 3.78 7.21
CA ILE A 56 -5.55 2.44 6.71
C ILE A 56 -6.08 2.53 5.28
N TYR A 57 -7.05 3.43 5.04
CA TYR A 57 -7.64 3.62 3.73
C TYR A 57 -6.59 3.97 2.66
N ARG A 58 -5.68 4.91 2.96
CA ARG A 58 -4.67 5.34 1.98
C ARG A 58 -3.61 4.27 1.75
N PHE A 59 -3.27 3.49 2.77
CA PHE A 59 -2.36 2.36 2.63
C PHE A 59 -2.94 1.31 1.70
N THR A 60 -4.20 0.93 1.92
CA THR A 60 -4.93 -0.01 1.06
C THR A 60 -5.00 0.49 -0.39
N LYS A 61 -5.35 1.76 -0.61
CA LYS A 61 -5.40 2.34 -1.96
C LYS A 61 -4.04 2.40 -2.63
N LEU A 62 -2.98 2.72 -1.89
CA LEU A 62 -1.61 2.70 -2.41
C LEU A 62 -1.21 1.29 -2.87
N GLN A 63 -1.40 0.28 -2.02
CA GLN A 63 -1.12 -1.13 -2.34
C GLN A 63 -1.90 -1.61 -3.56
N ASP A 64 -3.20 -1.29 -3.63
CA ASP A 64 -4.07 -1.67 -4.74
C ASP A 64 -3.62 -1.02 -6.06
N SER A 65 -3.38 0.30 -6.06
CA SER A 65 -2.92 1.02 -7.25
C SER A 65 -1.55 0.52 -7.71
N MET A 66 -0.62 0.30 -6.78
CA MET A 66 0.70 -0.26 -7.11
C MET A 66 0.59 -1.64 -7.76
N GLY A 67 -0.20 -2.53 -7.17
CA GLY A 67 -0.25 -3.94 -7.60
C GLY A 67 -1.07 -4.16 -8.87
N THR A 68 -2.11 -3.36 -9.08
CA THR A 68 -3.02 -3.53 -10.23
C THR A 68 -2.65 -2.66 -11.43
N ARG A 69 -1.91 -1.56 -11.22
CA ARG A 69 -1.60 -0.60 -12.28
C ARG A 69 -0.12 -0.31 -12.43
N LEU A 70 0.55 0.17 -11.38
CA LEU A 70 1.93 0.67 -11.51
C LEU A 70 2.92 -0.45 -11.87
N LEU A 71 3.00 -1.50 -11.06
CA LEU A 71 3.97 -2.59 -11.25
C LEU A 71 3.73 -3.36 -12.56
N PRO A 72 2.47 -3.70 -12.94
CA PRO A 72 2.21 -4.29 -14.25
C PRO A 72 2.63 -3.38 -15.42
N ALA A 73 2.41 -2.06 -15.31
CA ALA A 73 2.79 -1.12 -16.35
C ALA A 73 4.32 -0.97 -16.48
N ILE A 74 5.04 -0.89 -15.36
CA ILE A 74 6.51 -0.87 -15.37
C ILE A 74 7.07 -2.14 -16.00
N TYR A 75 6.54 -3.31 -15.61
CA TYR A 75 6.93 -4.59 -16.19
C TYR A 75 6.72 -4.61 -17.71
N ALA A 76 5.52 -4.20 -18.17
CA ALA A 76 5.20 -4.15 -19.60
C ALA A 76 6.09 -3.18 -20.39
N TRP A 77 6.51 -2.07 -19.77
CA TRP A 77 7.41 -1.10 -20.38
C TRP A 77 8.83 -1.66 -20.52
N LEU A 78 9.37 -2.28 -19.46
CA LEU A 78 10.74 -2.81 -19.45
C LEU A 78 10.92 -4.04 -20.36
N GLU A 79 9.98 -4.98 -20.30
CA GLU A 79 10.11 -6.25 -21.02
C GLU A 79 9.57 -6.16 -22.45
N SER A 80 8.88 -5.07 -22.81
CA SER A 80 8.19 -4.92 -24.10
C SER A 80 7.26 -6.10 -24.44
N ASP A 81 6.86 -6.90 -23.44
CA ASP A 81 6.03 -8.09 -23.55
C ASP A 81 4.65 -7.82 -22.94
N LYS A 82 3.61 -8.08 -23.73
CA LYS A 82 2.20 -7.87 -23.34
C LYS A 82 1.51 -9.15 -22.92
N ARG A 83 2.19 -10.29 -22.97
CA ARG A 83 1.57 -11.55 -22.58
C ARG A 83 1.23 -11.51 -21.10
N PRO A 84 -0.01 -11.87 -20.71
CA PRO A 84 -0.36 -12.01 -19.31
C PRO A 84 0.62 -12.98 -18.65
N LYS A 85 1.26 -12.52 -17.57
CA LYS A 85 2.07 -13.36 -16.71
C LYS A 85 1.45 -13.40 -15.32
N PRO A 86 1.63 -14.50 -14.58
CA PRO A 86 1.36 -14.50 -13.15
C PRO A 86 2.03 -13.30 -12.48
N PHE A 87 1.29 -12.59 -11.62
CA PHE A 87 1.80 -11.37 -11.01
C PHE A 87 3.09 -11.59 -10.21
N MET A 88 3.21 -12.75 -9.56
CA MET A 88 4.45 -13.14 -8.86
C MET A 88 5.65 -13.27 -9.79
N ASP A 89 5.48 -13.79 -11.00
CA ASP A 89 6.57 -13.88 -11.98
C ASP A 89 7.02 -12.49 -12.44
N ALA A 90 6.06 -11.56 -12.58
CA ALA A 90 6.36 -10.16 -12.90
C ALA A 90 7.14 -9.50 -11.75
N LEU A 91 6.77 -9.72 -10.49
CA LEU A 91 7.50 -9.19 -9.33
C LEU A 91 8.92 -9.75 -9.23
N ASN A 92 9.10 -11.07 -9.35
CA ASN A 92 10.43 -11.70 -9.37
C ASN A 92 11.31 -11.10 -10.47
N ARG A 93 10.71 -10.80 -11.63
CA ARG A 93 11.44 -10.16 -12.72
C ARG A 93 11.80 -8.70 -12.40
N LEU A 94 10.88 -7.94 -11.81
CA LEU A 94 11.12 -6.55 -11.40
C LEU A 94 12.23 -6.47 -10.33
N GLU A 95 12.33 -7.45 -9.44
CA GLU A 95 13.43 -7.58 -8.48
C GLU A 95 14.78 -7.82 -9.18
N GLN A 96 14.84 -8.78 -10.11
CA GLN A 96 16.05 -9.01 -10.91
C GLN A 96 16.50 -7.79 -11.73
N LEU A 97 15.55 -6.93 -12.12
CA LEU A 97 15.81 -5.68 -12.85
C LEU A 97 16.16 -4.51 -11.92
N GLY A 98 16.12 -4.70 -10.60
CA GLY A 98 16.42 -3.66 -9.61
C GLY A 98 15.33 -2.59 -9.47
N VAL A 99 14.10 -2.90 -9.87
CA VAL A 99 12.95 -1.99 -9.71
C VAL A 99 12.36 -2.07 -8.30
N ILE A 100 12.37 -3.26 -7.71
CA ILE A 100 12.02 -3.50 -6.31
C ILE A 100 13.18 -4.23 -5.63
N ASP A 101 13.35 -4.01 -4.33
CA ASP A 101 14.49 -4.56 -3.59
C ASP A 101 14.27 -6.02 -3.15
N ASP A 102 13.03 -6.35 -2.76
CA ASP A 102 12.66 -7.68 -2.25
C ASP A 102 11.19 -8.00 -2.54
N VAL A 103 10.93 -9.09 -3.26
CA VAL A 103 9.57 -9.59 -3.55
C VAL A 103 8.83 -10.00 -2.27
N ASN A 104 9.54 -10.47 -1.24
CA ASN A 104 8.93 -10.89 0.02
C ASN A 104 8.36 -9.69 0.79
N LEU A 105 8.99 -8.51 0.70
CA LEU A 105 8.41 -7.27 1.25
C LEU A 105 7.06 -6.96 0.62
N TRP A 106 6.92 -7.14 -0.70
CA TRP A 106 5.64 -6.96 -1.36
C TRP A 106 4.58 -7.93 -0.81
N GLN A 107 4.91 -9.22 -0.66
CA GLN A 107 3.99 -10.20 -0.10
C GLN A 107 3.57 -9.86 1.33
N PHE A 108 4.53 -9.42 2.17
CA PHE A 108 4.26 -8.96 3.52
C PHE A 108 3.23 -7.83 3.54
N PHE A 109 3.47 -6.76 2.77
CA PHE A 109 2.53 -5.63 2.73
C PHE A 109 1.18 -5.98 2.11
N ARG A 110 1.15 -6.90 1.14
CA ARG A 110 -0.10 -7.39 0.56
C ARG A 110 -0.93 -8.17 1.57
N ASN A 111 -0.30 -8.99 2.41
CA ASN A 111 -0.98 -9.68 3.51
C ASN A 111 -1.48 -8.69 4.56
N LEU A 112 -0.65 -7.71 4.95
CA LEU A 112 -1.08 -6.62 5.85
C LEU A 112 -2.31 -5.88 5.31
N ARG A 113 -2.30 -5.51 4.02
CA ARG A 113 -3.44 -4.89 3.35
C ARG A 113 -4.69 -5.77 3.39
N ASN A 114 -4.55 -7.09 3.19
CA ASN A 114 -5.69 -8.00 3.23
C ASN A 114 -6.27 -8.12 4.64
N ASN A 115 -5.42 -8.13 5.66
CA ASN A 115 -5.85 -8.13 7.06
C ASN A 115 -6.60 -6.83 7.40
N LEU A 116 -6.08 -5.68 6.97
CA LEU A 116 -6.70 -4.37 7.17
C LEU A 116 -7.97 -4.13 6.35
N ALA A 117 -8.16 -4.87 5.24
CA ALA A 117 -9.33 -4.76 4.38
C ALA A 117 -10.46 -5.72 4.77
N HIS A 118 -10.17 -6.74 5.57
CA HIS A 118 -11.20 -7.45 6.32
C HIS A 118 -11.67 -6.47 7.41
N ASP A 119 -12.97 -6.17 7.47
CA ASP A 119 -13.56 -5.14 8.33
C ASP A 119 -12.93 -5.14 9.73
N TYR A 120 -12.77 -3.93 10.29
CA TYR A 120 -12.13 -3.65 11.59
C TYR A 120 -12.14 -4.86 12.51
N PRO A 121 -10.97 -5.24 13.04
CA PRO A 121 -10.86 -6.35 13.97
C PRO A 121 -12.02 -6.46 14.94
N GLU A 122 -12.54 -7.67 15.12
CA GLU A 122 -13.70 -7.93 15.99
C GLU A 122 -13.47 -7.47 17.45
N SER A 123 -12.21 -7.12 17.79
CA SER A 123 -11.79 -6.50 19.05
C SER A 123 -10.72 -5.40 18.89
N ILE A 124 -10.63 -4.53 19.90
CA ILE A 124 -9.58 -3.50 20.02
C ILE A 124 -8.18 -4.12 20.03
N ASP A 125 -8.00 -5.29 20.67
CA ASP A 125 -6.71 -5.99 20.75
C ASP A 125 -6.13 -6.30 19.37
N GLN A 126 -6.96 -6.82 18.46
CA GLN A 126 -6.53 -7.18 17.12
C GLN A 126 -6.33 -5.93 16.23
N THR A 127 -6.98 -4.80 16.54
CA THR A 127 -6.68 -3.50 15.91
C THR A 127 -5.31 -2.99 16.32
N VAL A 128 -4.98 -3.05 17.60
CA VAL A 128 -3.68 -2.65 18.13
C VAL A 128 -2.55 -3.56 17.64
N GLU A 129 -2.80 -4.87 17.48
CA GLU A 129 -1.80 -5.79 16.95
C GLU A 129 -1.48 -5.55 15.46
N THR A 130 -2.46 -5.09 14.69
CA THR A 130 -2.31 -4.90 13.24
C THR A 130 -1.67 -3.54 12.87
N LEU A 131 -1.83 -2.51 13.70
CA LEU A 131 -1.40 -1.13 13.46
C LEU A 131 -0.02 -0.81 14.05
#